data_AF-A0A1W9L3V4-F1
#
_entry.id   AF-A0A1W9L3V4-F1
#
_cell.length_a   1.000
_cell.length_b   1.000
_cell.length_c   1.000
_cell.angle_alpha   90.00
_cell.angle_beta   90.00
_cell.angle_gamma   90.00
#
_symmetry.space_group_name_H-M   'P 1'
#
loop_
_entity.id
_entity.type
_entity.pdbx_description
1 polymer ?
#
loop_
_entity_poly.entity_id
_entity_poly.type
_entity_poly.pdbx_seq_one_letter_code
_entity_poly.pdbx_strand_id
1 'polypeptide(L)'
;MKYDSFLRKHQYPRPLEILSIPTIAHKPNGYQQENYLISHEGYWDKQGKITWIKLSDLADDVTGDLWINGYSSSHGLNDRMPVHEANKLNHSALLIQPDTLALEIHNEWAGKKKVRAVFSLNDTLYQLIVTDPKIEDFFLSNGHGKYHLNAKQAYLCLSVGEPFQGYCYKLVASILFKHWWLPYLAFARRFFSG
;
A
#
# COMPACT_ATOMS: atom_id res chain seq x y z
N MET A 1 7.33 -13.03 -15.09
CA MET A 1 8.64 -12.40 -15.34
C MET A 1 9.42 -12.44 -14.04
N LYS A 2 10.47 -13.26 -13.95
CA LYS A 2 11.30 -13.39 -12.74
C LYS A 2 12.22 -12.17 -12.69
N TYR A 3 12.10 -11.37 -11.63
CA TYR A 3 12.91 -10.18 -11.44
C TYR A 3 14.22 -10.58 -10.75
N ASP A 4 15.26 -10.86 -11.54
CA ASP A 4 16.61 -11.08 -11.01
C ASP A 4 17.18 -9.76 -10.50
N SER A 5 17.14 -9.60 -9.17
CA SER A 5 17.91 -8.69 -8.32
C SER A 5 18.49 -7.40 -8.94
N PHE A 6 17.87 -6.26 -8.65
CA PHE A 6 18.16 -4.97 -9.29
C PHE A 6 19.38 -4.19 -8.76
N LEU A 7 19.85 -4.48 -7.54
CA LEU A 7 21.03 -3.81 -6.96
C LEU A 7 22.34 -4.48 -7.43
N ARG A 8 23.44 -3.72 -7.56
CA ARG A 8 24.80 -4.23 -7.90
C ARG A 8 25.28 -5.45 -7.10
N LYS A 9 24.65 -5.73 -5.95
CA LYS A 9 24.99 -6.83 -5.02
C LYS A 9 23.92 -7.93 -4.91
N HIS A 10 23.03 -8.04 -5.89
CA HIS A 10 21.92 -9.00 -5.90
C HIS A 10 21.00 -8.92 -4.66
N GLN A 11 20.82 -7.72 -4.09
CA GLN A 11 19.94 -7.50 -2.95
C GLN A 11 18.60 -6.92 -3.40
N TYR A 12 17.53 -7.31 -2.72
CA TYR A 12 16.24 -6.65 -2.87
C TYR A 12 16.25 -5.30 -2.12
N PRO A 13 15.70 -4.24 -2.71
CA PRO A 13 15.48 -2.99 -1.99
C PRO A 13 14.69 -3.21 -0.71
N ARG A 14 15.05 -2.46 0.33
CA ARG A 14 14.30 -2.45 1.59
C ARG A 14 13.48 -1.17 1.72
N PRO A 15 12.35 -1.22 2.45
CA PRO A 15 11.60 -0.01 2.74
C PRO A 15 12.48 1.12 3.27
N LEU A 16 12.20 2.34 2.81
CA LEU A 16 12.90 3.59 3.13
C LEU A 16 14.31 3.75 2.52
N GLU A 17 14.80 2.82 1.71
CA GLU A 17 16.04 3.04 0.96
C GLU A 17 15.81 4.02 -0.20
N ILE A 18 16.72 4.98 -0.37
CA ILE A 18 16.72 5.88 -1.52
C ILE A 18 17.55 5.23 -2.61
N LEU A 19 16.96 5.06 -3.80
CA LEU A 19 17.59 4.41 -4.94
C LEU A 19 17.67 5.39 -6.11
N SER A 20 18.80 5.37 -6.81
CA SER A 20 18.91 5.91 -8.16
C SER A 20 18.69 4.75 -9.13
N ILE A 21 17.74 4.94 -10.05
CA ILE A 21 17.32 3.92 -11.02
C ILE A 21 17.48 4.51 -12.42
N PRO A 22 18.29 3.90 -13.30
CA PRO A 22 18.37 4.32 -14.69
C PRO A 22 17.02 4.15 -15.40
N THR A 23 16.56 5.21 -16.08
CA THR A 23 15.30 5.20 -16.85
C THR A 23 15.56 5.56 -18.30
N ILE A 24 14.73 5.03 -19.21
CA ILE A 24 14.79 5.31 -20.64
C ILE A 24 13.98 6.58 -20.94
N ALA A 25 12.74 6.64 -20.45
CA ALA A 25 11.85 7.78 -20.66
C ALA A 25 10.73 7.80 -19.61
N HIS A 26 10.19 9.00 -19.37
CA HIS A 26 8.90 9.16 -18.71
C HIS A 26 7.80 8.57 -19.61
N LYS A 27 6.98 7.67 -19.08
CA LYS A 27 5.98 6.91 -19.85
C LYS A 27 4.66 6.83 -19.07
N PRO A 28 3.96 7.97 -18.91
CA PRO A 28 2.68 8.01 -18.20
C PRO A 28 1.62 7.20 -18.96
N ASN A 29 0.68 6.61 -18.23
CA ASN A 29 -0.46 5.89 -18.82
C ASN A 29 -1.75 6.17 -18.04
N GLY A 30 -2.64 6.98 -18.62
CA GLY A 30 -3.92 7.34 -17.98
C GLY A 30 -3.69 7.99 -16.62
N TYR A 31 -4.17 7.35 -15.55
CA TYR A 31 -4.00 7.84 -14.18
C TYR A 31 -2.62 7.57 -13.57
N GLN A 32 -1.79 6.72 -14.20
CA GLN A 32 -0.44 6.40 -13.74
C GLN A 32 0.58 7.38 -14.34
N GLN A 33 0.49 8.65 -13.95
CA GLN A 33 1.37 9.71 -14.44
C GLN A 33 2.81 9.60 -13.93
N GLU A 34 3.01 8.88 -12.84
CA GLU A 34 4.31 8.63 -12.20
C GLU A 34 5.17 7.59 -12.93
N ASN A 35 4.64 6.91 -13.95
CA ASN A 35 5.34 5.79 -14.59
C ASN A 35 6.56 6.22 -15.42
N TYR A 36 7.67 5.52 -15.19
CA TYR A 36 8.89 5.58 -16.01
C TYR A 36 9.21 4.21 -16.58
N LEU A 37 9.73 4.18 -17.81
CA LEU A 37 10.31 2.97 -18.38
C LEU A 37 11.72 2.78 -17.79
N ILE A 38 11.90 1.75 -16.98
CA ILE A 38 13.20 1.42 -16.39
C ILE A 38 14.15 0.90 -17.48
N SER A 39 15.39 1.36 -17.46
CA SER A 39 16.42 0.86 -18.38
C SER A 39 16.84 -0.56 -18.03
N HIS A 40 17.09 -1.36 -19.07
CA HIS A 40 17.76 -2.66 -18.91
C HIS A 40 19.28 -2.52 -18.77
N GLU A 41 19.80 -1.32 -18.98
CA GLU A 41 21.21 -0.98 -18.83
C GLU A 41 21.48 -0.29 -17.48
N GLY A 42 22.55 -0.70 -16.81
CA GLY A 42 22.94 -0.16 -15.51
C GLY A 42 22.33 -0.92 -14.34
N TYR A 43 22.72 -0.51 -13.13
CA TYR A 43 22.26 -1.10 -11.88
C TYR A 43 21.52 -0.06 -11.06
N TRP A 44 20.63 -0.52 -10.18
CA TRP A 44 20.06 0.36 -9.18
C TRP A 44 21.12 0.63 -8.11
N ASP A 45 21.32 1.90 -7.80
CA ASP A 45 22.33 2.35 -6.86
C ASP A 45 21.68 2.94 -5.62
N LYS A 46 21.91 2.31 -4.46
CA LYS A 46 21.44 2.83 -3.18
C LYS A 46 22.18 4.10 -2.83
N GLN A 47 21.45 5.22 -2.82
CA GLN A 47 21.96 6.55 -2.49
C GLN A 47 21.87 6.85 -1.00
N GLY A 48 20.98 6.17 -0.27
CA GLY A 48 20.81 6.42 1.15
C GLY A 48 19.65 5.69 1.78
N LYS A 49 19.18 6.23 2.91
CA LYS A 49 18.01 5.74 3.63
C LYS A 49 17.32 6.91 4.31
N ILE A 50 16.00 6.96 4.19
CA ILE A 50 15.15 7.94 4.86
C ILE A 50 14.88 7.48 6.28
N THR A 51 14.93 8.43 7.23
CA THR A 51 14.57 8.18 8.61
C THR A 51 13.06 8.26 8.79
N TRP A 52 12.52 7.57 9.79
CA TRP A 52 11.08 7.63 10.06
C TRP A 52 10.56 9.07 10.26
N ILE A 53 11.35 9.93 10.91
CA ILE A 53 10.99 11.33 11.15
C ILE A 53 10.81 12.09 9.83
N LYS A 54 11.57 11.72 8.79
CA LYS A 54 11.51 12.34 7.47
C LYS A 54 10.38 11.82 6.58
N LEU A 55 9.64 10.79 7.00
CA LEU A 55 8.49 10.31 6.22
C LEU A 55 7.34 11.31 6.16
N SER A 56 7.15 12.13 7.20
CA SER A 56 6.11 13.17 7.18
C SER A 56 6.36 14.19 6.07
N ASP A 57 7.63 14.47 5.77
CA ASP A 57 8.02 15.40 4.71
C ASP A 57 7.78 14.83 3.30
N LEU A 58 7.54 13.51 3.18
CA LEU A 58 7.25 12.81 1.93
C LEU A 58 5.81 12.37 1.78
N ALA A 59 5.02 12.41 2.86
CA ALA A 59 3.63 12.03 2.80
C ALA A 59 2.86 13.06 1.99
N ASP A 60 1.95 12.57 1.16
CA ASP A 60 1.07 13.41 0.36
C ASP A 60 0.07 14.12 1.27
N ASP A 61 -0.08 15.43 1.06
CA ASP A 61 -1.08 16.24 1.74
C ASP A 61 -2.44 16.06 1.04
N VAL A 62 -3.22 15.11 1.53
CA VAL A 62 -4.55 14.80 1.01
C VAL A 62 -5.59 15.58 1.80
N THR A 63 -6.19 16.60 1.20
CA THR A 63 -7.19 17.47 1.85
C THR A 63 -8.64 17.00 1.68
N GLY A 64 -8.86 15.78 1.17
CA GLY A 64 -10.19 15.23 0.89
C GLY A 64 -10.18 13.71 0.76
N ASP A 65 -10.92 13.20 -0.21
CA ASP A 65 -10.90 11.78 -0.55
C ASP A 65 -9.55 11.36 -1.18
N LEU A 66 -9.18 10.08 -1.05
CA LEU A 66 -7.98 9.54 -1.70
C LEU A 66 -8.01 9.72 -3.22
N TRP A 67 -9.18 9.43 -3.82
CA TRP A 67 -9.51 9.55 -5.23
C TRP A 67 -11.05 9.59 -5.33
N ILE A 68 -11.65 9.06 -6.39
CA ILE A 68 -13.10 8.96 -6.54
C ILE A 68 -13.70 7.92 -5.59
N ASN A 69 -14.64 8.34 -4.75
CA ASN A 69 -15.39 7.50 -3.81
C ASN A 69 -16.81 7.17 -4.30
N GLY A 70 -17.54 6.37 -3.51
CA GLY A 70 -18.93 5.97 -3.82
C GLY A 70 -19.06 4.61 -4.52
N TYR A 71 -17.94 3.91 -4.75
CA TYR A 71 -17.93 2.59 -5.39
C TYR A 71 -17.15 1.59 -4.54
N SER A 72 -17.82 0.47 -4.22
CA SER A 72 -17.30 -0.57 -3.34
C SER A 72 -17.46 -1.94 -3.98
N SER A 73 -16.49 -2.83 -3.77
CA SER A 73 -16.59 -4.26 -4.03
C SER A 73 -17.38 -4.96 -2.91
N SER A 74 -17.65 -6.25 -3.06
CA SER A 74 -18.43 -7.02 -2.07
C SER A 74 -17.78 -7.11 -0.69
N HIS A 75 -16.45 -6.99 -0.61
CA HIS A 75 -15.66 -7.11 0.62
C HIS A 75 -14.86 -5.85 0.95
N GLY A 76 -15.08 -4.76 0.20
CA GLY A 76 -14.38 -3.50 0.39
C GLY A 76 -15.31 -2.32 0.57
N LEU A 77 -14.72 -1.18 0.88
CA LEU A 77 -15.43 0.08 1.06
C LEU A 77 -14.60 1.16 0.40
N ASN A 78 -15.22 1.90 -0.53
CA ASN A 78 -14.56 2.90 -1.36
C ASN A 78 -13.31 2.35 -2.07
N ASP A 79 -13.28 1.04 -2.36
CA ASP A 79 -12.07 0.31 -2.78
C ASP A 79 -11.90 0.18 -4.29
N ARG A 80 -12.81 0.77 -5.06
CA ARG A 80 -12.73 0.79 -6.52
C ARG A 80 -13.35 2.04 -7.09
N MET A 81 -13.18 2.23 -8.38
CA MET A 81 -13.84 3.26 -9.18
C MET A 81 -14.04 2.75 -10.62
N PRO A 82 -15.09 3.17 -11.34
CA PRO A 82 -15.23 2.83 -12.74
C PRO A 82 -14.03 3.30 -13.57
N VAL A 83 -13.65 2.56 -14.60
CA VAL A 83 -12.48 2.90 -15.46
C VAL A 83 -12.59 4.31 -16.05
N HIS A 84 -13.79 4.73 -16.46
CA HIS A 84 -13.99 6.06 -17.03
C HIS A 84 -13.80 7.19 -16.01
N GLU A 85 -14.05 6.94 -14.72
CA GLU A 85 -13.74 7.88 -13.64
C GLU A 85 -12.24 7.87 -13.32
N ALA A 86 -11.62 6.68 -13.27
CA ALA A 86 -10.19 6.54 -13.03
C ALA A 86 -9.37 7.34 -14.05
N ASN A 87 -9.76 7.33 -15.33
CA ASN A 87 -9.08 8.07 -16.40
C ASN A 87 -9.06 9.60 -16.23
N LYS A 88 -9.82 10.15 -15.28
CA LYS A 88 -9.81 11.58 -14.95
C LYS A 88 -8.75 11.95 -13.92
N LEU A 89 -8.14 10.95 -13.26
CA LEU A 89 -7.09 11.16 -12.27
C LEU A 89 -5.76 11.50 -12.94
N ASN A 90 -4.94 12.26 -12.21
CA ASN A 90 -3.58 12.66 -12.64
C ASN A 90 -2.47 12.00 -11.79
N HIS A 91 -2.81 11.11 -10.88
CA HIS A 91 -1.86 10.34 -10.07
C HIS A 91 -2.52 9.04 -9.62
N SER A 92 -1.72 8.00 -9.43
CA SER A 92 -2.22 6.68 -9.03
C SER A 92 -1.60 6.16 -7.74
N ALA A 93 -0.58 6.82 -7.20
CA ALA A 93 0.10 6.44 -5.99
C ALA A 93 0.06 7.57 -4.96
N LEU A 94 -0.11 7.19 -3.71
CA LEU A 94 -0.10 8.10 -2.56
C LEU A 94 0.64 7.45 -1.38
N LEU A 95 1.35 8.26 -0.61
CA LEU A 95 1.89 7.91 0.70
C LEU A 95 1.15 8.74 1.75
N ILE A 96 0.34 8.10 2.59
CA ILE A 96 -0.48 8.83 3.58
C ILE A 96 -0.28 8.29 4.99
N GLN A 97 -0.45 9.16 5.97
CA GLN A 97 -0.68 8.76 7.36
C GLN A 97 -2.19 8.73 7.61
N PRO A 98 -2.79 7.58 7.95
CA PRO A 98 -4.21 7.50 8.20
C PRO A 98 -4.56 8.01 9.61
N ASP A 99 -5.82 8.37 9.83
CA ASP A 99 -6.33 8.78 11.15
C ASP A 99 -6.53 7.56 12.07
N THR A 100 -7.03 6.46 11.48
CA THR A 100 -7.23 5.18 12.16
C THR A 100 -6.69 4.05 11.30
N LEU A 101 -6.30 2.92 11.90
CA LEU A 101 -5.84 1.77 11.12
C LEU A 101 -6.15 0.45 11.84
N ALA A 102 -6.73 -0.48 11.10
CA ALA A 102 -6.83 -1.88 11.48
C ALA A 102 -6.58 -2.77 10.26
N LEU A 103 -6.12 -3.99 10.50
CA LEU A 103 -6.08 -5.05 9.50
C LEU A 103 -7.13 -6.10 9.80
N GLU A 104 -7.94 -6.44 8.81
CA GLU A 104 -8.97 -7.46 8.91
C GLU A 104 -8.65 -8.63 7.97
N ILE A 105 -8.73 -9.86 8.50
CA ILE A 105 -8.51 -11.08 7.73
C ILE A 105 -9.83 -11.79 7.50
N HIS A 106 -10.29 -11.74 6.25
CA HIS A 106 -11.55 -12.32 5.81
C HIS A 106 -11.33 -13.50 4.87
N ASN A 107 -12.24 -14.46 4.89
CA ASN A 107 -12.38 -15.42 3.80
C ASN A 107 -13.14 -14.73 2.67
N GLU A 108 -12.56 -14.70 1.48
CA GLU A 108 -13.25 -14.30 0.26
C GLU A 108 -13.67 -15.54 -0.55
N TRP A 109 -14.22 -15.30 -1.74
CA TRP A 109 -14.72 -16.34 -2.63
C TRP A 109 -13.69 -17.46 -2.86
N ALA A 110 -14.17 -18.70 -2.93
CA ALA A 110 -13.36 -19.93 -3.04
C ALA A 110 -12.42 -20.20 -1.85
N GLY A 111 -12.68 -19.61 -0.68
CA GLY A 111 -11.93 -19.90 0.55
C GLY A 111 -10.54 -19.25 0.61
N LYS A 112 -10.25 -18.32 -0.31
CA LYS A 112 -9.00 -17.56 -0.27
C LYS A 112 -9.09 -16.50 0.82
N LYS A 113 -8.15 -16.54 1.77
CA LYS A 113 -8.03 -15.51 2.78
C LYS A 113 -7.39 -14.26 2.19
N LYS A 114 -7.91 -13.09 2.55
CA LYS A 114 -7.35 -11.79 2.19
C LYS A 114 -7.16 -10.93 3.42
N VAL A 115 -6.09 -10.14 3.39
CA VAL A 115 -5.82 -9.09 4.38
C VAL A 115 -6.33 -7.78 3.80
N ARG A 116 -7.20 -7.08 4.55
CA ARG A 116 -7.73 -5.77 4.18
C ARG A 116 -7.36 -4.74 5.25
N ALA A 117 -6.91 -3.57 4.81
CA ALA A 117 -6.72 -2.43 5.68
C ALA A 117 -8.04 -1.67 5.80
N VAL A 118 -8.51 -1.52 7.03
CA VAL A 118 -9.64 -0.68 7.40
C VAL A 118 -9.08 0.56 8.07
N PHE A 119 -9.26 1.72 7.44
CA PHE A 119 -8.69 2.97 7.91
C PHE A 119 -9.60 4.15 7.56
N SER A 120 -9.46 5.24 8.30
CA SER A 120 -10.07 6.50 7.96
C SER A 120 -9.01 7.53 7.55
N LEU A 121 -9.40 8.42 6.65
CA LEU A 121 -8.66 9.60 6.27
C LEU A 121 -9.67 10.72 6.04
N ASN A 122 -9.52 11.86 6.72
CA ASN A 122 -10.43 13.01 6.61
C ASN A 122 -11.89 12.60 6.83
N ASP A 123 -12.15 11.90 7.94
CA ASP A 123 -13.46 11.35 8.32
C ASP A 123 -14.09 10.33 7.34
N THR A 124 -13.37 9.96 6.28
CA THR A 124 -13.84 9.00 5.28
C THR A 124 -13.25 7.62 5.51
N LEU A 125 -14.11 6.61 5.58
CA LEU A 125 -13.71 5.22 5.83
C LEU A 125 -13.40 4.49 4.52
N TYR A 126 -12.31 3.72 4.55
CA TYR A 126 -11.84 2.87 3.46
C TYR A 126 -11.62 1.44 3.98
N GLN A 127 -11.89 0.47 3.11
CA GLN A 127 -11.54 -0.94 3.33
C GLN A 127 -10.90 -1.50 2.06
N LEU A 128 -9.57 -1.35 1.99
CA LEU A 128 -8.77 -1.68 0.81
C LEU A 128 -8.03 -2.99 1.01
N ILE A 129 -7.83 -3.76 -0.06
CA ILE A 129 -7.01 -4.96 -0.02
C ILE A 129 -5.52 -4.60 0.16
N VAL A 130 -4.83 -5.36 1.01
CA VAL A 130 -3.38 -5.27 1.18
C VAL A 130 -2.72 -6.25 0.21
N THR A 131 -1.71 -5.78 -0.51
CA THR A 131 -0.99 -6.56 -1.53
C THR A 131 0.50 -6.71 -1.23
N ASP A 132 0.94 -6.26 -0.05
CA ASP A 132 2.31 -6.45 0.44
C ASP A 132 2.49 -7.91 0.88
N PRO A 133 3.35 -8.71 0.21
CA PRO A 133 3.49 -10.12 0.50
C PRO A 133 3.93 -10.41 1.95
N LYS A 134 4.76 -9.55 2.54
CA LYS A 134 5.25 -9.75 3.92
C LYS A 134 4.14 -9.53 4.94
N ILE A 135 3.28 -8.54 4.70
CA ILE A 135 2.12 -8.28 5.55
C ILE A 135 1.08 -9.38 5.37
N GLU A 136 0.80 -9.79 4.13
CA GLU A 136 -0.10 -10.92 3.84
C GLU A 136 0.39 -12.19 4.57
N ASP A 137 1.62 -12.64 4.32
CA ASP A 137 2.17 -13.87 4.93
C ASP A 137 2.11 -13.86 6.45
N PHE A 138 2.43 -12.73 7.08
CA PHE A 138 2.38 -12.59 8.53
C PHE A 138 0.95 -12.71 9.06
N PHE A 139 0.00 -11.92 8.56
CA PHE A 139 -1.34 -11.87 9.12
C PHE A 139 -2.18 -13.10 8.75
N LEU A 140 -2.00 -13.66 7.56
CA LEU A 140 -2.68 -14.88 7.14
C LEU A 140 -2.31 -16.09 8.01
N SER A 141 -1.05 -16.13 8.46
CA SER A 141 -0.53 -17.18 9.35
C SER A 141 -1.03 -17.05 10.81
N ASN A 142 -1.44 -15.85 11.23
CA ASN A 142 -1.86 -15.55 12.61
C ASN A 142 -3.38 -15.66 12.87
N GLY A 143 -4.16 -16.11 11.88
CA GLY A 143 -5.58 -16.44 12.03
C GLY A 143 -6.56 -15.31 11.69
N HIS A 144 -7.87 -15.60 11.81
CA HIS A 144 -8.93 -14.62 11.56
C HIS A 144 -9.00 -13.57 12.68
N GLY A 145 -9.36 -12.34 12.29
CA GLY A 145 -9.66 -11.29 13.24
C GLY A 145 -9.43 -9.90 12.68
N LYS A 146 -9.67 -8.92 13.55
CA LYS A 146 -9.38 -7.51 13.36
C LYS A 146 -8.23 -7.11 14.28
N TYR A 147 -7.17 -6.56 13.70
CA TYR A 147 -5.94 -6.18 14.39
C TYR A 147 -5.84 -4.66 14.35
N HIS A 148 -6.14 -4.00 15.46
CA HIS A 148 -6.02 -2.56 15.57
C HIS A 148 -4.54 -2.15 15.69
N LEU A 149 -4.13 -1.20 14.85
CA LEU A 149 -2.77 -0.71 14.76
C LEU A 149 -2.71 0.77 15.15
N ASN A 150 -1.56 1.21 15.64
CA ASN A 150 -1.36 2.62 15.96
C ASN A 150 -1.12 3.40 14.66
N ALA A 151 -2.15 4.12 14.21
CA ALA A 151 -2.11 4.91 12.97
C ALA A 151 -0.98 5.96 12.96
N LYS A 152 -0.65 6.56 14.11
CA LYS A 152 0.48 7.52 14.25
C LYS A 152 1.86 6.90 14.04
N GLN A 153 1.94 5.58 13.98
CA GLN A 153 3.18 4.81 13.76
C GLN A 153 3.13 4.01 12.46
N ALA A 154 2.19 4.34 11.58
CA ALA A 154 2.04 3.73 10.27
C ALA A 154 1.92 4.80 9.17
N TYR A 155 2.45 4.45 7.99
CA TYR A 155 2.10 5.09 6.72
C TYR A 155 1.61 4.02 5.76
N LEU A 156 0.64 4.36 4.93
CA LEU A 156 0.12 3.51 3.88
C LEU A 156 0.67 4.00 2.53
N CYS A 157 1.33 3.10 1.80
CA CYS A 157 1.58 3.29 0.38
C CYS A 157 0.36 2.76 -0.37
N LEU A 158 -0.39 3.65 -0.98
CA LEU A 158 -1.61 3.35 -1.70
C LEU A 158 -1.37 3.42 -3.20
N SER A 159 -2.09 2.59 -3.96
CA SER A 159 -2.00 2.59 -5.42
C SER A 159 -3.33 2.27 -6.10
N VAL A 160 -3.57 2.82 -7.28
CA VAL A 160 -4.65 2.39 -8.18
C VAL A 160 -4.14 1.33 -9.15
N GLY A 161 -4.74 0.15 -9.10
CA GLY A 161 -4.41 -0.98 -9.97
C GLY A 161 -4.90 -0.81 -11.41
N GLU A 162 -4.49 -1.72 -12.29
CA GLU A 162 -4.98 -1.79 -13.66
C GLU A 162 -6.49 -2.12 -13.74
N PRO A 163 -7.17 -1.78 -14.85
CA PRO A 163 -8.56 -2.14 -15.07
C PRO A 163 -8.82 -3.64 -14.93
N PHE A 164 -9.80 -3.99 -14.09
CA PHE A 164 -10.30 -5.35 -13.93
C PHE A 164 -11.82 -5.33 -13.81
N GLN A 165 -12.50 -6.08 -14.69
CA GLN A 165 -13.96 -6.19 -14.72
C GLN A 165 -14.70 -4.83 -14.75
N GLY A 166 -14.16 -3.85 -15.48
CA GLY A 166 -14.77 -2.51 -15.62
C GLY A 166 -14.45 -1.52 -14.50
N TYR A 167 -13.61 -1.90 -13.54
CA TYR A 167 -13.19 -1.05 -12.42
C TYR A 167 -11.67 -0.99 -12.28
N CYS A 168 -11.17 0.10 -11.73
CA CYS A 168 -9.82 0.18 -11.18
C CYS A 168 -9.90 0.12 -9.66
N TYR A 169 -9.08 -0.73 -9.04
CA TYR A 169 -9.13 -0.97 -7.60
C TYR A 169 -8.07 -0.13 -6.88
N LYS A 170 -8.44 0.41 -5.71
CA LYS A 170 -7.51 1.07 -4.78
C LYS A 170 -6.93 0.01 -3.85
N LEU A 171 -5.62 0.01 -3.72
CA LEU A 171 -4.88 -1.04 -3.02
C LEU A 171 -3.98 -0.40 -1.97
N VAL A 172 -3.74 -1.13 -0.88
CA VAL A 172 -2.59 -0.87 -0.01
C VAL A 172 -1.42 -1.70 -0.55
N ALA A 173 -0.51 -1.04 -1.26
CA ALA A 173 0.68 -1.66 -1.83
C ALA A 173 1.72 -2.02 -0.77
N SER A 174 1.83 -1.20 0.28
CA SER A 174 2.68 -1.47 1.45
C SER A 174 2.22 -0.71 2.68
N ILE A 175 2.61 -1.21 3.86
CA ILE A 175 2.42 -0.53 5.13
C ILE A 175 3.79 -0.36 5.79
N LEU A 176 4.18 0.89 5.99
CA LEU A 176 5.42 1.25 6.65
C LEU A 176 5.14 1.44 8.15
N PHE A 177 5.84 0.69 9.00
CA PHE A 177 5.73 0.83 10.46
C PHE A 177 6.98 1.46 11.06
N LYS A 178 6.80 2.34 12.07
CA LYS A 178 7.90 2.97 12.82
C LYS A 178 8.84 1.94 13.41
N HIS A 179 8.24 0.89 13.95
CA HIS A 179 8.93 -0.28 14.45
C HIS A 179 8.33 -1.50 13.78
N TRP A 180 9.15 -2.25 13.07
CA TRP A 180 8.72 -3.45 12.33
C TRP A 180 8.13 -4.56 13.23
N TRP A 181 8.34 -4.49 14.55
CA TRP A 181 7.73 -5.41 15.51
C TRP A 181 6.31 -4.96 15.97
N LEU A 182 5.80 -3.81 15.56
CA LEU A 182 4.47 -3.34 15.97
C LEU A 182 3.30 -4.27 15.60
N PRO A 183 3.31 -4.95 14.43
CA PRO A 183 2.36 -6.02 14.14
C PRO A 183 2.36 -7.12 15.22
N TYR A 184 3.51 -7.37 15.86
CA TYR A 184 3.69 -8.38 16.90
C TYR A 184 3.19 -7.91 18.28
N LEU A 185 3.12 -6.59 18.55
CA LEU A 185 2.59 -6.05 19.81
C LEU A 185 1.06 -5.96 19.84
N ALA A 186 0.42 -5.75 18.69
CA ALA A 186 -1.04 -5.85 18.58
C ALA A 186 -1.55 -7.24 19.01
N PHE A 187 -0.71 -8.28 18.87
CA PHE A 187 -0.97 -9.63 19.32
C PHE A 187 -0.92 -9.77 20.86
N ALA A 188 0.02 -9.10 21.54
CA ALA A 188 0.18 -9.19 22.99
C ALA A 188 -1.04 -8.67 23.77
N ARG A 189 -1.82 -7.73 23.20
CA ARG A 189 -3.04 -7.20 23.83
C ARG A 189 -4.23 -8.15 23.79
N ARG A 190 -4.20 -9.22 22.99
CA ARG A 190 -5.26 -10.24 22.95
C ARG A 190 -5.18 -11.24 24.11
N PHE A 191 -4.08 -11.23 24.87
CA PHE A 191 -3.86 -12.11 26.03
C PHE A 191 -4.09 -11.44 27.40
N PHE A 192 -4.40 -10.14 27.44
CA PHE A 192 -4.60 -9.39 28.70
C PHE A 192 -6.01 -8.79 28.86
N SER A 193 -6.98 -9.26 28.08
CA SER A 193 -8.40 -8.99 28.31
C SER A 193 -9.11 -10.32 28.54
N GLY A 194 -8.96 -10.84 29.75
CA GLY A 194 -9.66 -11.99 30.32
C GLY A 194 -9.78 -11.76 31.83
#